data_AF-A0A966A6Z1-F1
#
_entry.id   AF-A0A966A6Z1-F1
#
_cell.length_a   1.000
_cell.length_b   1.000
_cell.length_c   1.000
_cell.angle_alpha   90.00
_cell.angle_beta   90.00
_cell.angle_gamma   90.00
#
_symmetry.space_group_name_H-M   'P 1'
#
loop_
_entity.id
_entity.type
_entity.pdbx_description
1 polymer ?
#
loop_
_entity_poly.entity_id
_entity_poly.type
_entity_poly.pdbx_seq_one_letter_code
_entity_poly.pdbx_strand_id
1 'polypeptide(L)'
;MNTPTKREGLEERAKQLFDGSVDDLDAAALSRLNRDRHAAVEALQGSRSAVRWSLWVPASGIAAAAIVMALVMRGPVDVGVDAGPMTASDFDILIDDESFEMLEELEFYSWLDAAGLEPGGNVG
;
A
#
# COMPACT_ATOMS: atom_id res chain seq x y z
N MET A 1 -15.73 -8.85 -69.64
CA MET A 1 -15.21 -9.76 -68.61
C MET A 1 -13.96 -9.15 -67.99
N ASN A 2 -14.05 -8.55 -66.80
CA ASN A 2 -12.86 -8.12 -66.05
C ASN A 2 -12.28 -9.35 -65.35
N THR A 3 -11.07 -9.74 -65.70
CA THR A 3 -10.33 -10.77 -64.98
C THR A 3 -9.89 -10.20 -63.63
N PRO A 4 -10.40 -10.67 -62.47
CA PRO A 4 -9.87 -10.25 -61.19
C PRO A 4 -8.37 -10.56 -61.19
N THR A 5 -7.59 -9.52 -60.93
CA THR A 5 -6.17 -9.49 -61.29
C THR A 5 -5.38 -10.30 -60.26
N LYS A 6 -4.42 -11.12 -60.70
CA LYS A 6 -3.49 -11.91 -59.84
C LYS A 6 -2.86 -11.13 -58.66
N ARG A 7 -2.91 -9.80 -58.70
CA ARG A 7 -2.42 -8.89 -57.66
C ARG A 7 -3.28 -8.91 -56.40
N GLU A 8 -4.61 -8.95 -56.54
CA GLU A 8 -5.55 -8.98 -55.39
C GLU A 8 -5.33 -10.24 -54.54
N GLY A 9 -5.16 -11.40 -55.19
CA GLY A 9 -4.89 -12.66 -54.49
C GLY A 9 -3.46 -12.80 -53.90
N LEU A 10 -2.52 -11.95 -54.33
CA LEU A 10 -1.19 -11.85 -53.71
C LEU A 10 -1.26 -10.95 -52.47
N GLU A 11 -2.00 -9.85 -52.56
CA GLU A 11 -2.23 -8.91 -51.48
C GLU A 11 -2.97 -9.56 -50.29
N GLU A 12 -4.02 -10.34 -50.56
CA GLU A 12 -4.72 -11.12 -49.52
C GLU A 12 -3.80 -12.13 -48.82
N ARG A 13 -2.94 -12.83 -49.58
CA ARG A 13 -1.97 -13.76 -48.99
C ARG A 13 -0.91 -13.06 -48.15
N ALA A 14 -0.40 -11.93 -48.63
CA ALA A 14 0.57 -11.14 -47.89
C ALA A 14 -0.04 -10.60 -46.59
N LYS A 15 -1.30 -10.14 -46.65
CA LYS A 15 -2.06 -9.69 -45.48
C LYS A 15 -2.28 -10.81 -44.48
N GLN A 16 -2.72 -11.99 -44.91
CA GLN A 16 -2.93 -13.13 -44.02
C GLN A 16 -1.64 -13.58 -43.32
N LEU A 17 -0.51 -13.59 -44.03
CA LEU A 17 0.79 -13.90 -43.43
C LEU A 17 1.27 -12.83 -42.45
N PHE A 18 0.99 -11.56 -42.75
CA PHE A 18 1.32 -10.45 -41.86
C PHE A 18 0.48 -10.48 -40.59
N ASP A 19 -0.83 -10.63 -40.71
CA ASP A 19 -1.77 -10.68 -39.58
C ASP A 19 -1.39 -11.85 -38.65
N GLY A 20 -1.09 -13.03 -39.22
CA GLY A 20 -0.60 -14.16 -38.42
C GLY A 20 0.73 -13.90 -37.72
N SER A 21 1.66 -13.20 -38.37
CA SER A 21 2.95 -12.84 -37.75
C SER A 21 2.81 -11.83 -36.62
N VAL A 22 1.82 -10.92 -36.71
CA VAL A 22 1.50 -9.93 -35.67
C VAL A 22 0.88 -10.62 -34.46
N ASP A 23 -0.09 -11.50 -34.67
CA ASP A 23 -0.75 -12.26 -33.61
C ASP A 23 0.25 -13.14 -32.83
N ASP A 24 1.16 -13.82 -33.55
CA ASP A 24 2.21 -14.64 -32.93
C ASP A 24 3.19 -13.79 -32.08
N LEU A 25 3.54 -12.59 -32.56
CA LEU A 25 4.43 -11.69 -31.85
C LEU A 25 3.78 -11.15 -30.56
N ASP A 26 2.49 -10.82 -30.61
CA ASP A 26 1.74 -10.36 -29.44
C ASP A 26 1.62 -11.47 -28.39
N ALA A 27 1.32 -12.69 -28.81
CA ALA A 27 1.30 -13.85 -27.93
C ALA A 27 2.66 -14.10 -27.24
N ALA A 28 3.76 -13.96 -27.97
CA ALA A 28 5.12 -14.06 -27.41
C ALA A 28 5.44 -12.94 -26.42
N ALA A 29 5.01 -11.71 -26.71
CA ALA A 29 5.18 -10.55 -25.83
C ALA A 29 4.38 -10.70 -24.53
N LEU A 30 3.10 -11.09 -24.62
CA LEU A 30 2.25 -11.37 -23.47
C LEU A 30 2.79 -12.50 -22.61
N SER A 31 3.28 -13.57 -23.23
CA SER A 31 3.94 -14.68 -22.52
C SER A 31 5.20 -14.22 -21.78
N ARG A 32 5.99 -13.32 -22.37
CA ARG A 32 7.18 -12.75 -21.72
C ARG A 32 6.82 -11.88 -20.53
N LEU A 33 5.84 -10.98 -20.69
CA LEU A 33 5.38 -10.12 -19.60
C LEU A 33 4.84 -10.95 -18.42
N ASN A 34 4.06 -12.00 -18.70
CA ASN A 34 3.51 -12.85 -17.65
C ASN A 34 4.64 -13.59 -16.89
N ARG A 35 5.65 -14.09 -17.61
CA ARG A 35 6.84 -14.71 -17.00
C ARG A 35 7.62 -13.73 -16.13
N ASP A 36 7.86 -12.52 -16.62
CA ASP A 36 8.60 -11.50 -15.88
C ASP A 36 7.85 -11.08 -14.60
N ARG A 37 6.51 -10.98 -14.66
CA ARG A 37 5.67 -10.71 -13.48
C ARG A 37 5.77 -11.84 -12.45
N HIS A 38 5.66 -13.09 -12.89
CA HIS A 38 5.78 -14.24 -11.99
C HIS A 38 7.19 -14.32 -11.38
N ALA A 39 8.24 -14.07 -12.16
CA ALA A 39 9.61 -14.04 -11.66
C ALA A 39 9.84 -12.93 -10.60
N ALA A 40 9.26 -11.75 -10.79
CA ALA A 40 9.33 -10.67 -9.81
C ALA A 40 8.60 -11.02 -8.51
N VAL A 41 7.41 -11.62 -8.61
CA VAL A 41 6.63 -12.06 -7.44
C VAL A 41 7.34 -13.20 -6.70
N GLU A 42 7.91 -14.17 -7.42
CA GLU A 42 8.67 -15.26 -6.83
C GLU A 42 9.96 -14.76 -6.17
N ALA A 43 10.63 -13.77 -6.75
CA ALA A 43 11.80 -13.13 -6.11
C ALA A 43 11.44 -12.45 -4.77
N LEU A 44 10.24 -11.87 -4.66
CA LEU A 44 9.72 -11.30 -3.41
C LEU A 44 9.33 -12.40 -2.40
N GLN A 45 8.71 -13.49 -2.86
CA GLN A 45 8.30 -14.62 -2.00
C GLN A 45 9.47 -15.52 -1.55
N GLY A 46 10.48 -15.69 -2.40
CA GLY A 46 11.72 -16.42 -2.10
C GLY A 46 12.66 -15.67 -1.15
N SER A 47 12.33 -14.41 -0.84
CA SER A 47 12.98 -13.68 0.22
C SER A 47 12.63 -14.33 1.56
N ARG A 48 13.57 -15.14 2.05
CA ARG A 48 13.71 -15.56 3.47
C ARG A 48 13.65 -14.38 4.47
N SER A 49 13.49 -13.14 3.99
CA SER A 49 13.12 -11.95 4.73
C SER A 49 11.84 -12.13 5.54
N ALA A 50 10.82 -12.88 5.09
CA ALA A 50 9.61 -13.10 5.89
C ALA A 50 9.90 -13.81 7.23
N VAL A 51 10.83 -14.78 7.23
CA VAL A 51 11.27 -15.49 8.46
C VAL A 51 12.17 -14.59 9.32
N ARG A 52 12.99 -13.73 8.70
CA ARG A 52 13.82 -12.76 9.44
C ARG A 52 12.98 -11.63 10.03
N TRP A 53 11.90 -11.19 9.38
CA TRP A 53 11.02 -10.14 9.89
C TRP A 53 10.16 -10.67 11.05
N SER A 54 9.68 -11.91 10.96
CA SER A 54 8.97 -12.60 12.05
C SER A 54 9.83 -12.76 13.32
N LEU A 55 11.15 -12.89 13.19
CA LEU A 55 12.06 -13.01 14.34
C LEU A 55 12.28 -11.69 15.10
N TRP A 56 11.97 -10.55 14.49
CA TRP A 56 12.14 -9.21 15.08
C TRP A 56 10.84 -8.67 15.68
N VAL A 57 9.70 -9.32 15.41
CA VAL A 57 8.41 -9.02 16.06
C VAL A 57 8.52 -9.03 17.60
N PRO A 58 9.13 -10.04 18.26
CA PRO A 58 9.21 -10.04 19.73
C PRO A 58 10.18 -9.01 20.32
N ALA A 59 11.05 -8.38 19.52
CA ALA A 59 11.97 -7.34 20.01
C ALA A 59 11.35 -5.95 20.09
N SER A 60 10.24 -5.70 19.36
CA SER A 60 9.56 -4.41 19.37
C SER A 60 8.93 -4.06 20.72
N GLY A 61 8.30 -5.05 21.39
CA GLY A 61 7.67 -4.84 22.70
C GLY A 61 8.66 -4.55 23.83
N ILE A 62 9.84 -5.18 23.82
CA ILE A 62 10.87 -4.96 24.85
C ILE A 62 11.47 -3.55 24.71
N ALA A 63 11.68 -3.06 23.50
CA ALA A 63 12.17 -1.70 23.27
C ALA A 63 11.18 -0.64 23.76
N ALA A 64 9.88 -0.81 23.47
CA ALA A 64 8.84 0.09 23.96
C ALA A 64 8.76 0.10 25.50
N ALA A 65 8.76 -1.08 26.13
CA ALA A 65 8.75 -1.18 27.60
C ALA A 65 10.00 -0.56 28.25
N ALA A 66 11.17 -0.73 27.65
CA ALA A 66 12.42 -0.13 28.13
C ALA A 66 12.40 1.41 28.03
N ILE A 67 11.84 1.96 26.95
CA ILE A 67 11.68 3.41 26.78
C ILE A 67 10.69 3.96 27.82
N VAL A 68 9.54 3.34 28.00
CA VAL A 68 8.55 3.75 29.02
C VAL A 68 9.17 3.69 30.42
N MET A 69 9.88 2.62 30.75
CA MET A 69 10.55 2.48 32.04
C MET A 69 11.64 3.54 32.25
N ALA A 70 12.41 3.87 31.21
CA ALA A 70 13.39 4.94 31.26
C ALA A 70 12.75 6.32 31.48
N LEU A 71 11.60 6.59 30.83
CA LEU A 71 10.84 7.83 31.03
C LEU A 71 10.27 7.92 32.46
N VAL A 72 9.71 6.84 33.00
CA VAL A 72 9.22 6.79 34.39
C VAL A 72 10.35 7.01 35.39
N MET A 73 11.52 6.41 35.19
CA MET A 73 12.69 6.60 36.06
C MET A 73 13.26 8.03 36.00
N ARG A 74 13.12 8.71 34.86
CA ARG A 74 13.62 10.10 34.70
C ARG A 74 12.75 11.12 35.43
N GLY A 75 11.56 10.72 35.89
CA GLY A 75 10.57 11.61 36.49
C GLY A 75 9.92 12.53 35.44
N PRO A 76 8.84 13.24 35.82
CA PRO A 76 8.19 14.20 34.93
C PRO A 76 9.21 15.24 34.46
N VAL A 77 9.48 15.25 33.16
CA VAL A 77 10.21 16.35 32.53
C VAL A 77 9.27 17.53 32.58
N ASP A 78 9.69 18.58 33.30
CA ASP A 78 9.00 19.87 33.34
C ASP A 78 9.17 20.52 31.96
N VAL A 79 8.39 20.02 31.00
CA VAL A 79 8.11 20.73 29.76
C VAL A 79 7.33 21.95 30.23
N GLY A 80 7.94 23.13 30.17
CA GLY A 80 7.35 24.40 30.59
C GLY A 80 6.14 24.79 29.73
N VAL A 81 5.13 23.95 29.74
CA VAL A 81 3.78 24.21 29.32
C VAL A 81 3.18 24.91 30.52
N ASP A 82 2.83 26.18 30.34
CA ASP A 82 2.05 26.94 31.32
C ASP A 82 0.65 26.30 31.37
N ALA A 83 0.57 25.14 32.04
CA ALA A 83 -0.67 24.47 32.35
C ALA A 83 -1.29 25.29 33.48
N GLY A 84 -2.06 26.31 33.11
CA GLY A 84 -3.02 26.93 34.02
C GLY A 84 -3.82 25.85 34.76
N PRO A 85 -4.37 26.14 35.95
CA PRO A 85 -5.00 25.14 36.80
C PRO A 85 -6.07 24.38 36.01
N MET A 86 -5.75 23.14 35.63
CA MET A 86 -6.69 22.26 34.93
C MET A 86 -7.83 21.96 35.89
N THR A 87 -9.02 22.43 35.53
CA THR A 87 -10.18 22.30 36.42
C THR A 87 -10.86 20.96 36.17
N ALA A 88 -11.62 20.46 37.17
CA ALA A 88 -12.41 19.24 36.99
C ALA A 88 -13.36 19.32 35.77
N SER A 89 -13.76 20.53 35.36
CA SER A 89 -14.57 20.79 34.18
C SER A 89 -13.81 20.56 32.85
N ASP A 90 -12.49 20.73 32.80
CA ASP A 90 -11.71 20.41 31.60
C ASP A 90 -11.59 18.89 31.39
N PHE A 91 -11.59 18.12 32.48
CA PHE A 91 -11.65 16.66 32.42
C PHE A 91 -13.02 16.17 31.97
N ASP A 92 -14.10 16.86 32.32
CA ASP A 92 -15.47 16.53 31.90
C ASP A 92 -15.61 16.63 30.37
N ILE A 93 -15.02 17.66 29.76
CA ILE A 93 -14.97 17.83 28.29
C ILE A 93 -14.18 16.70 27.60
N LEU A 94 -13.06 16.27 28.19
CA LEU A 94 -12.22 15.21 27.62
C LEU A 94 -12.79 13.80 27.84
N ILE A 95 -13.63 13.64 28.87
CA ILE A 95 -14.24 12.36 29.24
C ILE A 95 -15.66 12.25 28.65
N ASP A 96 -16.12 13.28 27.92
CA ASP A 96 -17.41 13.29 27.26
C ASP A 96 -17.51 12.18 26.21
N ASP A 97 -18.68 11.54 26.14
CA ASP A 97 -18.94 10.32 25.36
C ASP A 97 -18.67 10.53 23.86
N GLU A 98 -19.00 11.74 23.35
CA GLU A 98 -18.77 12.16 21.96
C GLU A 98 -17.26 12.19 21.60
N SER A 99 -16.38 12.48 22.56
CA SER A 99 -14.93 12.46 22.33
C SER A 99 -14.37 11.03 22.23
N PHE A 100 -15.02 10.06 22.88
CA PHE A 100 -14.65 8.66 22.82
C PHE A 100 -15.21 7.94 21.59
N GLU A 101 -16.35 8.37 21.06
CA GLU A 101 -16.95 7.80 19.84
C GLU A 101 -15.97 7.81 18.65
N MET A 102 -15.22 8.91 18.48
CA MET A 102 -14.13 8.96 17.49
C MET A 102 -13.04 7.92 17.76
N LEU A 103 -12.68 7.67 19.03
CA LEU A 103 -11.64 6.70 19.38
C LEU A 103 -12.11 5.24 19.21
N GLU A 104 -13.41 4.97 19.29
CA GLU A 104 -13.99 3.64 19.06
C GLU A 104 -13.90 3.21 17.59
N GLU A 105 -13.91 4.18 16.67
CA GLU A 105 -13.74 3.97 15.23
C GLU A 105 -12.27 3.81 14.80
N LEU A 106 -11.41 3.21 15.63
CA LEU A 106 -10.01 2.90 15.30
C LEU A 106 -9.87 2.09 13.99
N GLU A 107 -10.82 1.20 13.72
CA GLU A 107 -10.89 0.42 12.48
C GLU A 107 -11.12 1.30 11.25
N PHE A 108 -11.94 2.37 11.37
CA PHE A 108 -12.17 3.35 10.30
C PHE A 108 -10.90 4.16 9.98
N TYR A 109 -10.14 4.59 10.98
CA TYR A 109 -8.86 5.29 10.75
C TYR A 109 -7.82 4.38 10.11
N SER A 110 -7.75 3.11 10.53
CA SER A 110 -6.86 2.14 9.88
C SER A 110 -7.24 1.89 8.43
N TRP A 111 -8.54 1.93 8.11
CA TRP A 111 -9.04 1.81 6.75
C TRP A 111 -8.74 3.05 5.91
N LEU A 112 -8.85 4.27 6.47
CA LEU A 112 -8.47 5.52 5.79
C LEU A 112 -6.97 5.61 5.47
N ASP A 113 -6.12 5.21 6.41
CA ASP A 113 -4.66 5.14 6.23
C ASP A 113 -4.30 4.10 5.16
N ALA A 114 -4.94 2.92 5.21
CA ALA A 114 -4.82 1.90 4.17
C ALA A 114 -5.37 2.34 2.81
N ALA A 115 -6.39 3.21 2.79
CA ALA A 115 -6.96 3.80 1.59
C ALA A 115 -6.15 4.99 1.05
N GLY A 116 -5.10 5.43 1.74
CA GLY A 116 -4.19 6.50 1.31
C GLY A 116 -4.84 7.89 1.30
N LEU A 117 -5.90 8.10 2.09
CA LEU A 117 -6.55 9.39 2.23
C LEU A 117 -5.74 10.24 3.21
N GLU A 118 -4.72 10.92 2.68
CA GLU A 118 -4.01 11.98 3.40
C GLU A 118 -5.03 13.01 3.93
N PRO A 119 -4.97 13.39 5.23
CA PRO A 119 -5.87 14.37 5.84
C PRO A 119 -5.49 15.80 5.41
N GLY A 120 -5.57 16.05 4.10
CA GLY A 120 -5.15 17.28 3.44
C GLY A 120 -5.36 17.28 1.91
N GLY A 121 -6.05 16.28 1.35
CA GLY A 121 -6.37 16.23 -0.08
C GLY A 121 -7.22 17.42 -0.52
N ASN A 122 -6.59 18.34 -1.25
CA ASN A 122 -7.20 19.50 -1.91
C ASN A 122 -8.52 19.13 -2.64
N VAL A 123 -9.64 19.61 -2.11
CA VAL A 123 -10.92 19.68 -2.83
C VAL A 123 -10.92 20.95 -3.70
N GLY A 124 -10.37 20.81 -4.91
CA GLY A 124 -10.44 21.81 -5.98
C GLY A 124 -11.37 21.37 -7.08
#